data_AF-T1C665-F1
#
_entry.id   AF-T1C665-F1
#
_cell.length_a   1.000
_cell.length_b   1.000
_cell.length_c   1.000
_cell.angle_alpha   90.00
_cell.angle_beta   90.00
_cell.angle_gamma   90.00
#
_symmetry.space_group_name_H-M   'P 1'
#
loop_
_entity.id
_entity.type
_entity.pdbx_description
1 polymer ?
#
loop_
_entity_poly.entity_id
_entity_poly.type
_entity_poly.pdbx_seq_one_letter_code
_entity_poly.pdbx_strand_id
1 'polypeptide(L)' 'MQIEETARRLVAPERGILAADESSATIGKRFEALGIPCTAETRRAYRGLLFSSPGIERHLSGVILYDETLKQSAQNGER' A
#
# COMPACT_ATOMS: atom_id res chain seq x y z
N MET A 1 13.03 -20.77 -10.60
CA MET A 1 11.56 -20.82 -10.81
C MET A 1 10.81 -19.78 -9.99
N GLN A 2 11.12 -19.54 -8.71
CA GLN A 2 10.33 -18.65 -7.86
C GLN A 2 10.20 -17.19 -8.36
N ILE A 3 11.28 -16.58 -8.87
CA ILE A 3 11.25 -15.19 -9.38
C ILE A 3 10.42 -15.07 -10.67
N GLU A 4 10.58 -16.01 -11.60
CA GLU A 4 9.84 -15.99 -12.87
C GLU A 4 8.33 -16.15 -12.63
N GLU A 5 7.95 -17.04 -11.71
CA GLU A 5 6.55 -17.23 -11.33
C GLU A 5 5.97 -15.97 -10.67
N THR A 6 6.69 -15.36 -9.72
CA THR A 6 6.27 -14.09 -9.12
C THR A 6 6.15 -12.99 -10.17
N ALA A 7 7.11 -12.87 -11.08
CA ALA A 7 7.07 -11.87 -12.15
C ALA A 7 5.84 -12.07 -13.05
N ARG A 8 5.54 -13.30 -13.46
CA ARG A 8 4.33 -13.63 -14.24
C ARG A 8 3.04 -13.26 -13.49
N ARG A 9 2.98 -13.49 -12.17
CA ARG A 9 1.83 -13.10 -11.34
C ARG A 9 1.68 -11.58 -11.24
N LEU A 10 2.78 -10.84 -11.15
CA LEU A 10 2.78 -9.37 -11.10
C LEU A 10 2.30 -8.73 -12.41
N VAL A 11 2.50 -9.37 -13.56
CA VAL A 11 2.07 -8.85 -14.89
C VAL A 11 0.83 -9.53 -15.45
N ALA A 12 -0.03 -10.09 -14.59
CA ALA A 12 -1.26 -10.74 -15.02
C ALA A 12 -2.17 -9.75 -15.80
N PRO A 13 -2.87 -10.21 -16.85
CA PRO A 13 -3.80 -9.37 -17.61
C PRO A 13 -4.80 -8.66 -16.71
N GLU A 14 -5.16 -7.42 -17.06
CA GLU A 14 -6.14 -6.58 -16.35
C GLU A 14 -5.76 -6.24 -14.90
N ARG A 15 -4.51 -6.51 -14.48
CA ARG A 15 -3.99 -6.17 -13.16
C ARG A 15 -2.75 -5.28 -13.25
N GLY A 16 -2.61 -4.39 -12.28
CA GLY A 16 -1.48 -3.49 -12.13
C GLY A 16 -0.84 -3.56 -10.74
N ILE A 17 0.19 -2.74 -10.55
CA ILE A 17 0.90 -2.62 -9.28
C ILE A 17 0.53 -1.28 -8.63
N LEU A 18 0.16 -1.32 -7.35
CA LEU A 18 -0.03 -0.13 -6.54
C LEU A 18 1.28 0.28 -5.87
N ALA A 19 1.77 1.47 -6.18
CA ALA A 19 2.90 2.07 -5.46
C ALA A 19 2.38 2.79 -4.20
N ALA A 20 2.50 2.14 -3.04
CA ALA A 20 2.17 2.67 -1.72
C ALA A 20 3.43 2.84 -0.85
N ASP A 21 4.56 3.12 -1.50
CA ASP A 21 5.90 3.19 -0.94
C ASP A 21 6.33 4.62 -0.57
N GLU A 22 5.37 5.54 -0.40
CA GLU A 22 5.70 6.92 -0.05
C GLU A 22 6.37 7.00 1.32
N SER A 23 7.57 7.60 1.34
CA SER A 23 8.27 7.93 2.58
C SER A 23 7.43 8.83 3.48
N SER A 24 7.75 8.86 4.77
CA SER A 24 7.06 9.73 5.75
C SER A 24 7.11 11.21 5.37
N ALA A 25 8.17 11.65 4.70
CA ALA A 25 8.30 13.02 4.17
C ALA A 25 7.37 13.25 2.96
N THR A 26 7.30 12.30 2.02
CA THR A 26 6.46 12.43 0.81
C THR A 26 4.97 12.40 1.17
N ILE A 27 4.55 11.44 2.00
CA ILE A 27 3.14 11.36 2.44
C ILE A 27 2.78 12.53 3.35
N GLY A 28 3.73 13.06 4.14
CA GLY A 28 3.55 14.24 4.97
C GLY A 28 3.10 15.45 4.16
N LYS A 29 3.73 15.72 3.01
CA LYS A 29 3.32 16.82 2.12
C LYS A 29 1.90 16.66 1.58
N ARG A 30 1.48 15.43 1.27
CA ARG A 30 0.12 15.13 0.80
C ARG A 30 -0.92 15.36 1.89
N PHE A 31 -0.61 14.94 3.12
CA PHE A 31 -1.48 15.15 4.27
C PHE A 31 -1.57 16.63 4.67
N GLU A 32 -0.45 17.35 4.65
CA GLU A 32 -0.39 18.79 4.93
C GLU A 32 -1.27 19.59 3.97
N ALA A 33 -1.23 19.28 2.67
CA ALA A 33 -2.08 19.92 1.67
C ALA A 33 -3.59 19.74 1.94
N LEU A 34 -3.96 18.74 2.75
CA LEU A 34 -5.35 18.42 3.13
C LEU A 34 -5.64 18.77 4.60
N GLY A 35 -4.71 19.39 5.33
CA GLY A 35 -4.85 19.71 6.75
C GLY A 35 -4.87 18.48 7.67
N ILE A 36 -4.35 17.33 7.21
CA ILE A 36 -4.31 16.07 7.97
C ILE A 36 -2.99 15.99 8.76
N PRO A 37 -3.02 15.70 10.08
CA PRO A 37 -1.79 15.45 10.84
C PRO A 37 -1.04 14.20 10.33
N CYS A 38 0.27 14.31 10.09
CA CYS A 38 1.10 13.18 9.67
C CYS A 38 1.64 12.40 10.88
N THR A 39 0.85 11.48 11.41
CA THR A 39 1.24 10.55 12.49
C THR A 39 1.37 9.13 11.95
N ALA A 40 1.92 8.21 12.73
CA ALA A 40 2.00 6.80 12.34
C ALA A 40 0.60 6.19 12.14
N GLU A 41 -0.36 6.59 12.95
CA GLU A 41 -1.75 6.13 12.91
C GLU A 41 -2.47 6.60 11.66
N THR A 42 -2.33 7.88 11.27
CA THR A 42 -2.95 8.41 10.04
C THR A 42 -2.30 7.82 8.80
N ARG A 43 -0.98 7.64 8.82
CA ARG A 43 -0.24 6.90 7.78
C ARG A 43 -0.72 5.47 7.64
N ARG A 44 -0.90 4.74 8.74
CA ARG A 44 -1.44 3.36 8.75
C ARG A 44 -2.88 3.32 8.26
N ALA A 45 -3.73 4.23 8.71
CA ALA A 45 -5.13 4.32 8.30
C ALA A 45 -5.26 4.57 6.78
N TYR A 46 -4.44 5.47 6.23
CA TYR A 46 -4.40 5.73 4.79
C TYR A 46 -4.03 4.47 3.98
N ARG A 47 -2.97 3.74 4.37
CA ARG A 47 -2.62 2.47 3.68
C ARG A 47 -3.71 1.41 3.87
N GLY A 48 -4.28 1.31 5.07
CA GLY A 48 -5.41 0.43 5.34
C GLY A 48 -6.59 0.69 4.41
N LEU A 49 -6.93 1.97 4.16
CA LEU A 49 -7.98 2.37 3.21
C LEU A 49 -7.66 1.94 1.77
N LEU A 50 -6.41 2.08 1.34
CA LEU A 50 -6.00 1.61 0.02
C LEU A 50 -6.18 0.09 -0.11
N PHE A 51 -5.82 -0.67 0.92
CA PHE A 51 -5.85 -2.14 0.86
C PHE A 51 -7.23 -2.75 1.08
N SER A 52 -8.11 -2.08 1.84
CA SER A 52 -9.45 -2.58 2.17
C SER A 52 -10.53 -2.16 1.17
N SER A 53 -10.16 -1.47 0.09
CA SER A 53 -11.08 -1.04 -0.96
C SER A 53 -11.76 -2.26 -1.61
N PRO A 54 -13.10 -2.36 -1.59
CA PRO A 54 -13.80 -3.54 -2.10
C PRO A 54 -13.51 -3.83 -3.58
N GLY A 55 -13.09 -5.06 -3.91
CA GLY A 55 -12.83 -5.48 -5.27
C GLY A 55 -11.49 -5.01 -5.84
N ILE A 56 -10.62 -4.40 -5.02
CA ILE A 56 -9.31 -3.93 -5.45
C ILE A 56 -8.38 -5.09 -5.89
N GLU A 57 -8.56 -6.27 -5.32
CA GLU A 57 -7.81 -7.49 -5.64
C GLU A 57 -8.02 -8.00 -7.07
N ARG A 58 -9.09 -7.54 -7.73
CA ARG A 58 -9.36 -7.85 -9.14
C ARG A 58 -8.46 -7.07 -10.08
N HIS A 59 -7.98 -5.91 -9.63
CA HIS A 59 -7.23 -4.93 -10.42
C HIS A 59 -5.76 -4.81 -9.99
N LEU A 60 -5.40 -5.33 -8.80
CA LEU A 60 -4.03 -5.31 -8.31
C LEU A 60 -3.42 -6.71 -8.30
N SER A 61 -2.20 -6.81 -8.81
CA SER A 61 -1.36 -8.00 -8.76
C SER A 61 -0.26 -7.89 -7.69
N GLY A 62 0.04 -6.67 -7.24
CA GLY A 62 1.03 -6.42 -6.22
C GLY A 62 0.97 -5.00 -5.66
N VAL A 63 1.63 -4.80 -4.52
CA VAL A 63 1.76 -3.50 -3.86
C VAL A 63 3.22 -3.30 -3.47
N ILE A 64 3.77 -2.13 -3.79
CA ILE A 64 5.09 -1.71 -3.32
C ILE A 64 4.87 -0.99 -1.99
N LEU A 65 5.51 -1.49 -0.93
CA LEU A 65 5.34 -0.97 0.44
C LEU A 65 6.59 -0.23 0.90
N TYR A 66 6.39 0.81 1.69
CA TYR A 66 7.48 1.45 2.44
C TYR A 66 7.85 0.60 3.66
N ASP A 67 9.10 0.67 4.11
CA ASP A 67 9.62 -0.15 5.22
C ASP A 67 8.79 -0.01 6.52
N GLU A 68 8.30 1.20 6.81
CA GLU A 68 7.41 1.44 7.95
C GLU A 68 6.12 0.61 7.82
N THR A 69 5.53 0.57 6.62
CA THR A 69 4.28 -0.14 6.34
C THR A 69 4.45 -1.64 6.39
N LEU A 70 5.58 -2.16 5.90
CA LEU A 70 5.89 -3.60 5.95
C LEU A 70 5.97 -4.15 7.38
N LYS A 71 6.34 -3.30 8.34
CA LYS A 71 6.48 -3.67 9.77
C LYS A 71 5.21 -3.42 10.59
N GLN A 72 4.21 -2.75 10.02
CA GLN A 72 2.95 -2.43 10.69
C GLN A 72 1.92 -3.56 10.53
N SER A 73 1.13 -3.80 11.57
CA SER A 73 -0.09 -4.61 11.46
C SER A 73 -1.26 -3.77 10.94
N ALA A 74 -2.17 -4.38 10.20
CA ALA A 74 -3.45 -3.78 9.86
C ALA A 74 -4.28 -3.49 11.13
N GLN A 75 -5.27 -2.59 11.01
CA GLN A 75 -6.10 -2.19 12.15
C GLN A 75 -6.90 -3.36 12.77
N ASN A 76 -7.21 -4.39 11.98
CA ASN A 76 -7.88 -5.62 12.41
C ASN A 76 -6.90 -6.69 12.97
N GLY A 77 -5.61 -6.37 13.09
CA GLY A 77 -4.59 -7.28 13.60
C GLY A 77 -3.99 -8.23 12.56
N GLU A 78 -4.48 -8.21 11.32
CA GLU A 78 -3.91 -8.99 10.23
C GLU A 78 -2.56 -8.39 9.78
N ARG A 79 -1.67 -9.26 9.29
CA ARG A 79 -0.36 -8.90 8.73
C ARG A 79 -0.38 -9.05 7.22
#